data_AF-A0A962QIS7-F1
#
_entry.id   AF-A0A962QIS7-F1
#
_cell.length_a   1.000
_cell.length_b   1.000
_cell.length_c   1.000
_cell.angle_alpha   90.00
_cell.angle_beta   90.00
_cell.angle_gamma   90.00
#
_symmetry.space_group_name_H-M   'P 1'
#
loop_
_entity.id
_entity.type
_entity.pdbx_description
1 polymer ?
#
loop_
_entity_poly.entity_id
_entity_poly.type
_entity_poly.pdbx_seq_one_letter_code
_entity_poly.pdbx_strand_id
1 'polypeptide(L)'
;ARKGLTALCANPDSRGVMGSQSIMGPGTLARRYQDFGGVVHYIGKPHQPIFKHCIKLLQEKEIYPGQTIMIGDALAHDILGGDLVNIDTCLVKTGLHAHVFEHAQTPASINKALILLSHQFNNVRPTYLVESLKWGNPLPDRKHKKRAAR
;
A
#
# COMPACT_ATOMS: atom_id res chain seq x y z
N ALA A 1 25.69 -7.44 12.93
CA ALA A 1 26.34 -8.66 12.40
C ALA A 1 27.35 -9.27 13.36
N ARG A 2 28.48 -8.60 13.68
CA ARG A 2 29.56 -9.21 14.49
C ARG A 2 29.15 -9.81 15.84
N LYS A 3 28.12 -9.25 16.49
CA LYS A 3 27.57 -9.77 17.77
C LYS A 3 26.51 -10.87 17.61
N GLY A 4 26.22 -11.33 16.38
CA GLY A 4 25.22 -12.37 16.12
C GLY A 4 23.76 -11.99 16.44
N LEU A 5 23.46 -10.71 16.67
CA LEU A 5 22.11 -10.27 17.03
C LEU A 5 21.16 -10.30 15.83
N THR A 6 19.95 -10.79 16.06
CA THR A 6 18.85 -10.70 15.11
C THR A 6 18.12 -9.37 15.25
N ALA A 7 17.79 -8.72 14.13
CA ALA A 7 17.02 -7.48 14.13
C ALA A 7 15.57 -7.74 13.69
N LEU A 8 14.63 -7.01 14.31
CA LEU A 8 13.23 -6.98 13.91
C LEU A 8 12.94 -5.64 13.21
N CYS A 9 12.58 -5.69 11.92
CA CYS A 9 12.17 -4.53 11.15
C CYS A 9 10.64 -4.39 11.18
N ALA A 10 10.16 -3.51 12.06
CA ALA A 10 8.73 -3.24 12.22
C ALA A 10 8.13 -2.46 11.04
N ASN A 11 8.90 -1.54 10.47
CA ASN A 11 8.52 -0.78 9.27
C ASN A 11 9.55 -1.02 8.13
N PRO A 12 9.22 -1.84 7.12
CA PRO A 12 10.08 -2.13 5.98
C PRO A 12 10.26 -0.97 4.99
N ASP A 13 9.58 0.16 5.18
CA ASP A 13 9.69 1.29 4.27
C ASP A 13 11.13 1.81 4.17
N SER A 14 11.61 1.98 2.93
CA SER A 14 12.95 2.52 2.65
C SER A 14 13.07 4.01 2.92
N ARG A 15 11.94 4.74 2.89
CA ARG A 15 11.86 6.19 3.12
C ARG A 15 10.78 6.48 4.15
N GLY A 16 11.06 7.45 5.01
CA GLY A 16 10.08 8.04 5.92
C GLY A 16 9.84 9.51 5.57
N VAL A 17 8.82 10.10 6.21
CA VAL A 17 8.55 11.55 6.16
C VAL A 17 8.70 12.11 7.56
N MET A 18 9.49 13.17 7.71
CA MET A 18 9.63 13.92 8.96
C MET A 18 9.39 15.40 8.65
N GLY A 19 8.23 15.91 9.07
CA GLY A 19 7.76 17.22 8.64
C GLY A 19 7.58 17.27 7.11
N SER A 20 8.30 18.15 6.43
CA SER A 20 8.30 18.29 4.97
C SER A 20 9.45 17.54 4.28
N GLN A 21 10.33 16.87 5.02
CA GLN A 21 11.52 16.22 4.47
C GLN A 21 11.36 14.70 4.38
N SER A 22 11.92 14.14 3.30
CA SER A 22 12.08 12.68 3.17
C SER A 22 13.36 12.26 3.90
N ILE A 23 13.23 11.27 4.78
CA ILE A 23 14.34 10.70 5.55
C ILE A 23 14.55 9.23 5.20
N MET A 24 15.72 8.69 5.57
CA MET A 24 15.97 7.25 5.50
C MET A 24 14.99 6.50 6.40
N GLY A 25 14.23 5.58 5.82
CA GLY A 25 13.29 4.73 6.55
C GLY A 25 13.98 3.52 7.21
N PRO A 26 13.35 2.88 8.21
CA PRO A 26 13.93 1.75 8.93
C PRO A 26 14.23 0.55 8.03
N GLY A 27 13.52 0.39 6.91
CA GLY A 27 13.79 -0.64 5.91
C GLY A 27 15.19 -0.54 5.29
N THR A 28 15.68 0.69 5.07
CA THR A 28 17.04 0.92 4.54
C THR A 28 18.11 0.51 5.54
N LEU A 29 17.91 0.82 6.83
CA LEU A 29 18.82 0.39 7.89
C LEU A 29 18.82 -1.14 8.04
N ALA A 30 17.62 -1.75 8.01
CA ALA A 30 17.45 -3.19 8.05
C ALA A 30 18.16 -3.88 6.89
N ARG A 31 18.00 -3.37 5.66
CA ARG A 31 18.71 -3.91 4.49
C ARG A 31 20.22 -3.83 4.67
N ARG A 32 20.73 -2.68 5.12
CA ARG A 32 22.16 -2.50 5.37
C ARG A 32 22.68 -3.44 6.46
N TYR A 33 21.87 -3.75 7.46
CA TYR A 33 22.21 -4.77 8.47
C TYR A 33 22.35 -6.17 7.86
N GLN A 34 21.47 -6.53 6.91
CA GLN A 34 21.59 -7.77 6.14
C GLN A 34 22.82 -7.81 5.25
N ASP A 35 23.13 -6.70 4.56
CA ASP A 35 24.31 -6.61 3.68
C ASP A 35 25.62 -6.86 4.46
N PHE A 36 25.64 -6.56 5.77
CA PHE A 36 26.75 -6.89 6.67
C PHE A 36 26.70 -8.33 7.24
N GLY A 37 25.81 -9.19 6.76
CA GLY A 37 25.63 -10.57 7.22
C GLY A 37 24.74 -10.72 8.46
N GLY A 38 23.99 -9.69 8.83
CA GLY A 38 23.02 -9.76 9.93
C GLY A 38 21.71 -10.46 9.53
N VAL A 39 21.04 -11.07 10.49
CA VAL A 39 19.70 -11.65 10.29
C VAL A 39 18.64 -10.59 10.60
N VAL A 40 17.67 -10.44 9.71
CA VAL A 40 16.53 -9.53 9.88
C VAL A 40 15.22 -10.27 9.66
N HIS A 41 14.28 -10.08 10.58
CA HIS A 41 12.87 -10.45 10.38
C HIS A 41 12.06 -9.20 10.09
N TYR A 42 11.29 -9.23 9.01
CA TYR A 42 10.37 -8.15 8.64
C TYR A 42 8.94 -8.54 9.00
N ILE A 43 8.20 -7.62 9.61
CA ILE A 43 6.82 -7.87 10.03
C ILE A 43 5.79 -6.91 9.43
N GLY A 44 6.22 -5.72 8.96
CA GLY A 44 5.34 -4.78 8.27
C GLY A 44 5.06 -5.17 6.82
N LYS A 45 4.39 -4.31 6.06
CA LYS A 45 4.02 -4.57 4.65
C LYS A 45 5.27 -4.69 3.76
N PRO A 46 5.28 -5.56 2.74
CA PRO A 46 4.22 -6.47 2.30
C PRO A 46 4.21 -7.82 3.04
N HIS A 47 4.94 -7.96 4.16
CA HIS A 47 5.17 -9.25 4.80
C HIS A 47 3.91 -9.78 5.51
N GLN A 48 3.77 -11.10 5.48
CA GLN A 48 2.60 -11.81 6.00
C GLN A 48 2.21 -11.51 7.47
N PRO A 49 3.13 -11.25 8.43
CA PRO A 49 2.77 -11.07 9.83
C PRO A 49 1.76 -9.96 10.11
N ILE A 50 1.92 -8.77 9.51
CA ILE A 50 0.98 -7.66 9.71
C ILE A 50 -0.42 -7.99 9.16
N PHE A 51 -0.49 -8.59 7.97
CA PHE A 51 -1.78 -8.96 7.37
C PHE A 51 -2.49 -10.06 8.15
N LYS A 52 -1.77 -11.10 8.59
CA LYS A 52 -2.33 -12.14 9.48
C LYS A 52 -2.91 -11.56 10.76
N HIS A 53 -2.21 -10.59 11.35
CA HIS A 53 -2.69 -9.91 12.56
C HIS A 53 -3.98 -9.11 12.30
N CYS A 54 -4.00 -8.29 11.23
CA CYS A 54 -5.19 -7.53 10.85
C CYS A 54 -6.39 -8.43 10.52
N ILE A 55 -6.16 -9.51 9.76
CA ILE A 55 -7.21 -10.50 9.42
C ILE A 55 -7.79 -11.10 10.70
N LYS A 56 -6.95 -11.51 11.66
CA LYS A 56 -7.43 -12.07 12.93
C LYS A 56 -8.33 -11.08 13.69
N LEU A 57 -7.91 -9.82 13.81
CA LEU A 57 -8.69 -8.77 14.49
C LEU A 57 -10.04 -8.50 13.82
N LEU A 58 -10.11 -8.61 12.50
CA LEU A 58 -11.35 -8.43 11.74
C LEU A 58 -12.26 -9.65 11.83
N GLN A 59 -11.69 -10.86 11.85
CA GLN A 59 -12.43 -12.11 12.05
C GLN A 59 -13.09 -12.18 13.43
N GLU A 60 -12.48 -11.61 14.47
CA GLU A 60 -13.11 -11.44 15.80
C GLU A 60 -14.40 -10.60 15.75
N LYS A 61 -14.61 -9.86 14.66
CA LYS A 61 -15.82 -9.06 14.38
C LYS A 61 -16.65 -9.63 13.22
N GLU A 62 -16.41 -10.89 12.84
CA GLU A 62 -17.06 -11.56 11.71
C GLU A 62 -16.85 -10.88 10.35
N ILE A 63 -15.73 -10.15 10.20
CA ILE A 63 -15.32 -9.53 8.93
C ILE A 63 -14.21 -10.38 8.31
N TYR A 64 -14.46 -10.91 7.11
CA TYR A 64 -13.56 -11.82 6.41
C TYR A 64 -12.78 -11.10 5.28
N PRO A 65 -11.63 -11.62 4.82
CA PRO A 65 -10.81 -11.00 3.77
C PRO A 65 -11.58 -10.58 2.50
N GLY A 66 -12.58 -11.35 2.07
CA GLY A 66 -13.41 -11.00 0.90
C GLY A 66 -14.33 -9.79 1.09
N GLN A 67 -14.41 -9.23 2.30
CA GLN A 67 -15.20 -8.04 2.65
C GLN A 67 -14.30 -6.83 2.94
N THR A 68 -12.98 -6.98 2.81
CA THR A 68 -12.01 -5.95 3.17
C THR A 68 -11.31 -5.42 1.93
N ILE A 69 -10.75 -4.22 2.06
CA ILE A 69 -9.94 -3.60 1.03
C ILE A 69 -8.69 -2.99 1.66
N MET A 70 -7.53 -3.29 1.09
CA MET A 70 -6.27 -2.66 1.43
C MET A 70 -6.11 -1.38 0.61
N ILE A 71 -6.11 -0.23 1.27
CA ILE A 71 -5.94 1.07 0.63
C ILE A 71 -4.53 1.58 0.93
N GLY A 72 -3.81 1.99 -0.10
CA GLY A 72 -2.47 2.55 0.06
C GLY A 72 -1.92 3.14 -1.24
N ASP A 73 -0.71 3.65 -1.18
CA ASP A 73 -0.07 4.38 -2.28
C ASP A 73 1.17 3.70 -2.85
N ALA A 74 1.63 2.62 -2.22
CA ALA A 74 2.81 1.88 -2.64
C ALA A 74 2.45 0.49 -3.19
N LEU A 75 2.67 0.25 -4.49
CA LEU A 75 2.52 -1.10 -5.07
C LEU A 75 3.33 -2.17 -4.35
N ALA A 76 4.60 -1.90 -4.05
CA ALA A 76 5.50 -2.88 -3.45
C ALA A 76 5.10 -3.31 -2.04
N HIS A 77 4.35 -2.48 -1.31
CA HIS A 77 4.03 -2.71 0.09
C HIS A 77 2.53 -2.95 0.27
N ASP A 78 1.69 -1.99 -0.13
CA ASP A 78 0.25 -2.02 0.11
C ASP A 78 -0.44 -3.03 -0.81
N ILE A 79 -0.23 -2.85 -2.11
CA ILE A 79 -0.96 -3.62 -3.12
C ILE A 79 -0.44 -5.05 -3.17
N LEU A 80 0.89 -5.25 -3.21
CA LEU A 80 1.48 -6.58 -3.11
C LEU A 80 1.09 -7.28 -1.81
N GLY A 81 1.08 -6.55 -0.69
CA GLY A 81 0.72 -7.13 0.60
C GLY A 81 -0.73 -7.61 0.65
N GLY A 82 -1.68 -6.81 0.15
CA GLY A 82 -3.09 -7.19 0.07
C GLY A 82 -3.33 -8.35 -0.92
N ASP A 83 -2.68 -8.31 -2.08
CA ASP A 83 -2.74 -9.36 -3.10
C ASP A 83 -2.27 -10.72 -2.55
N LEU A 84 -1.13 -10.76 -1.84
CA LEU A 84 -0.58 -11.97 -1.24
C LEU A 84 -1.50 -12.65 -0.20
N VAL A 85 -2.51 -11.94 0.29
CA VAL A 85 -3.50 -12.48 1.25
C VAL A 85 -4.92 -12.50 0.68
N ASN A 86 -5.08 -12.33 -0.62
CA ASN A 86 -6.37 -12.34 -1.33
C ASN A 86 -7.39 -11.31 -0.78
N ILE A 87 -6.93 -10.09 -0.50
CA ILE A 87 -7.77 -8.95 -0.13
C ILE A 87 -7.83 -8.00 -1.33
N ASP A 88 -9.00 -7.40 -1.60
CA ASP A 88 -9.10 -6.36 -2.63
C ASP A 88 -8.14 -5.20 -2.35
N THR A 89 -7.58 -4.59 -3.37
CA THR A 89 -6.57 -3.53 -3.20
C THR A 89 -6.97 -2.25 -3.93
N CYS A 90 -6.69 -1.10 -3.32
CA CYS A 90 -6.96 0.21 -3.88
C CYS A 90 -5.71 1.08 -3.83
N LEU A 91 -5.17 1.39 -5.02
CA LEU A 91 -4.03 2.29 -5.15
C LEU A 91 -4.49 3.75 -5.18
N VAL A 92 -3.88 4.59 -4.34
CA VAL A 92 -4.08 6.04 -4.33
C VAL A 92 -3.07 6.71 -5.25
N LYS A 93 -3.56 7.29 -6.35
CA LYS A 93 -2.75 7.86 -7.43
C LYS A 93 -1.85 9.01 -6.96
N THR A 94 -2.31 9.83 -6.03
CA THR A 94 -1.59 11.03 -5.56
C THR A 94 -0.50 10.76 -4.50
N GLY A 95 -0.22 9.50 -4.14
CA GLY A 95 0.83 9.17 -3.16
C GLY A 95 2.19 8.88 -3.79
N LEU A 96 2.91 7.89 -3.28
CA LEU A 96 4.30 7.56 -3.65
C LEU A 96 4.55 7.48 -5.18
N HIS A 97 3.59 6.94 -5.93
CA HIS A 97 3.69 6.76 -7.38
C HIS A 97 3.12 7.93 -8.20
N ALA A 98 2.83 9.08 -7.60
CA ALA A 98 2.18 10.21 -8.29
C ALA A 98 2.89 10.66 -9.57
N HIS A 99 4.23 10.69 -9.55
CA HIS A 99 5.06 11.07 -10.70
C HIS A 99 4.80 10.19 -11.95
N VAL A 100 4.39 8.93 -11.76
CA VAL A 100 4.06 8.00 -12.84
C VAL A 100 2.83 8.46 -13.63
N PHE A 101 1.94 9.20 -12.98
CA PHE A 101 0.66 9.63 -13.53
C PHE A 101 0.63 11.11 -13.94
N GLU A 102 1.72 11.86 -13.79
CA GLU A 102 1.78 13.32 -13.99
C GLU A 102 1.29 13.75 -15.39
N HIS A 103 1.64 12.98 -16.41
CA HIS A 103 1.27 13.23 -17.80
C HIS A 103 0.06 12.40 -18.28
N ALA A 104 -0.59 11.67 -17.38
CA ALA A 104 -1.69 10.77 -17.70
C ALA A 104 -3.05 11.39 -17.35
N GLN A 105 -3.69 12.02 -18.34
CA GLN A 105 -4.97 12.73 -18.16
C GLN A 105 -6.21 11.96 -18.64
N THR A 106 -6.04 10.96 -19.49
CA THR A 106 -7.15 10.17 -20.06
C THR A 106 -7.21 8.78 -19.45
N PRO A 107 -8.38 8.12 -19.40
CA PRO A 107 -8.46 6.74 -18.90
C PRO A 107 -7.47 5.78 -19.59
N ALA A 108 -7.26 5.95 -20.90
CA ALA A 108 -6.31 5.14 -21.66
C ALA A 108 -4.85 5.40 -21.24
N SER A 109 -4.45 6.66 -21.09
CA SER A 109 -3.08 6.99 -20.67
C SER A 109 -2.81 6.63 -19.20
N ILE A 110 -3.81 6.75 -18.33
CA ILE A 110 -3.75 6.29 -16.93
C ILE A 110 -3.58 4.76 -16.88
N ASN A 111 -4.37 4.01 -17.65
CA ASN A 111 -4.24 2.55 -17.71
C ASN A 111 -2.88 2.13 -18.26
N LYS A 112 -2.36 2.82 -19.28
CA LYS A 112 -1.00 2.57 -19.80
C LYS A 112 0.07 2.81 -18.73
N ALA A 113 -0.01 3.92 -18.00
CA ALA A 113 0.90 4.24 -16.90
C ALA A 113 0.84 3.17 -15.79
N LEU A 114 -0.37 2.75 -15.40
CA LEU A 114 -0.57 1.68 -14.42
C LEU A 114 0.03 0.35 -14.87
N ILE A 115 -0.15 -0.04 -16.14
CA ILE A 115 0.44 -1.28 -16.69
C ILE A 115 1.96 -1.25 -16.60
N LEU A 116 2.58 -0.15 -17.06
CA LEU A 116 4.04 0.01 -17.00
C LEU A 116 4.55 -0.06 -15.57
N LEU A 117 3.83 0.56 -14.64
CA LEU A 117 4.16 0.53 -13.23
C LEU A 117 4.04 -0.89 -12.65
N SER A 118 2.94 -1.59 -12.92
CA SER A 118 2.73 -2.99 -12.49
C SER A 118 3.84 -3.92 -12.98
N HIS A 119 4.33 -3.74 -14.22
CA HIS A 119 5.45 -4.53 -14.74
C HIS A 119 6.74 -4.38 -13.91
N GLN A 120 6.98 -3.22 -13.28
CA GLN A 120 8.15 -3.01 -12.42
C GLN A 120 8.04 -3.76 -11.08
N PHE A 121 6.83 -4.17 -10.69
CA PHE A 121 6.54 -4.83 -9.42
C PHE A 121 5.93 -6.23 -9.65
N ASN A 122 6.57 -7.04 -10.50
CA ASN A 122 6.18 -8.43 -10.76
C ASN A 122 4.72 -8.61 -11.23
N ASN A 123 4.22 -7.66 -12.01
CA ASN A 123 2.84 -7.63 -12.51
C ASN A 123 1.76 -7.54 -11.42
N VAL A 124 2.11 -7.10 -10.21
CA VAL A 124 1.13 -6.78 -9.16
C VAL A 124 0.20 -5.68 -9.68
N ARG A 125 -1.10 -5.90 -9.58
CA ARG A 125 -2.12 -5.00 -10.10
C ARG A 125 -3.17 -4.71 -9.04
N PRO A 126 -3.48 -3.43 -8.77
CA PRO A 126 -4.53 -3.10 -7.82
C PRO A 126 -5.90 -3.43 -8.39
N THR A 127 -6.85 -3.83 -7.53
CA THR A 127 -8.26 -4.00 -7.92
C THR A 127 -8.87 -2.66 -8.32
N TYR A 128 -8.55 -1.59 -7.59
CA TYR A 128 -9.07 -0.24 -7.80
C TYR A 128 -7.93 0.79 -7.87
N LEU A 129 -8.15 1.85 -8.65
CA LEU A 129 -7.30 3.03 -8.68
C LEU A 129 -8.17 4.25 -8.38
N VAL A 130 -7.78 5.04 -7.39
CA VAL A 130 -8.48 6.28 -7.01
C VAL A 130 -7.55 7.47 -7.05
N GLU A 131 -8.10 8.65 -7.28
CA GLU A 131 -7.30 9.89 -7.29
C GLU A 131 -6.69 10.16 -5.92
N SER A 132 -7.52 10.28 -4.90
CA SER A 132 -7.13 10.66 -3.54
C SER A 132 -8.06 10.01 -2.52
N LEU A 133 -7.54 9.73 -1.32
CA LEU A 133 -8.34 9.38 -0.15
C LEU A 133 -8.54 10.62 0.73
N LYS A 134 -9.77 10.89 1.14
CA LYS A 134 -10.10 12.00 2.06
C LYS A 134 -10.96 11.47 3.20
N TRP A 135 -10.51 11.69 4.43
CA TRP A 135 -11.32 11.43 5.61
C TRP A 135 -12.35 12.54 5.79
N GLY A 136 -13.57 12.19 6.16
CA GLY A 136 -14.62 13.17 6.39
C GLY A 136 -16.02 12.56 6.44
N ASN A 137 -17.01 13.44 6.37
CA ASN A 137 -18.40 13.04 6.32
C ASN A 137 -18.67 12.15 5.09
N PRO A 138 -19.56 11.15 5.23
CA PRO A 138 -19.99 10.36 4.09
C PRO A 138 -20.38 11.28 2.95
N LEU A 139 -19.85 11.03 1.76
CA LEU A 139 -20.34 11.70 0.56
C LEU A 139 -21.85 11.45 0.49
N PRO A 140 -22.68 12.46 0.17
CA PRO A 140 -24.11 12.25 0.02
C PRO A 140 -24.31 11.14 -1.01
N ASP A 141 -24.95 10.06 -0.60
CA ASP A 141 -25.07 8.85 -1.43
C ASP A 141 -25.61 9.23 -2.81
N ARG A 142 -24.76 9.05 -3.84
CA ARG A 142 -25.14 9.35 -5.23
C ARG A 142 -26.30 8.48 -5.69
N LYS A 143 -26.54 7.30 -5.08
CA LYS A 143 -27.67 6.43 -5.42
C LYS A 143 -29.02 6.95 -4.94
N HIS A 144 -29.06 7.85 -3.95
CA HIS A 144 -30.30 8.42 -3.41
C HIS A 144 -30.51 9.91 -3.72
N LYS A 145 -29.71 10.52 -4.61
CA LYS A 145 -30.00 11.85 -5.12
C LYS A 145 -31.28 11.80 -5.97
N LYS A 146 -32.43 12.20 -5.40
CA LYS A 146 -33.61 12.57 -6.18
C LYS A 146 -33.15 13.57 -7.23
N ARG A 147 -33.34 13.27 -8.51
CA ARG A 147 -33.12 14.24 -9.59
C ARG A 147 -33.88 15.51 -9.22
N ALA A 148 -33.20 16.65 -9.25
CA ALA A 148 -33.86 17.94 -9.08
C ALA A 148 -35.01 18.01 -10.10
N ALA A 149 -36.20 18.39 -9.62
CA ALA A 149 -37.34 18.62 -10.50
C ALA A 149 -36.93 19.69 -11.53
N ARG A 150 -37.10 19.35 -12.81
CA ARG A 150 -36.99 20.31 -13.91
C ARG A 150 -38.16 21.26 -13.88
#